data_AF-A0A0D8ZMV5-F1
#
_entry.id   AF-A0A0D8ZMV5-F1
#
_cell.length_a   1.000
_cell.length_b   1.000
_cell.length_c   1.000
_cell.angle_alpha   90.00
_cell.angle_beta   90.00
_cell.angle_gamma   90.00
#
_symmetry.space_group_name_H-M   'P 1'
#
loop_
_entity.id
_entity.type
_entity.pdbx_description
1 polymer ?
#
loop_
_entity_poly.entity_id
_entity_poly.type
_entity_poly.pdbx_seq_one_letter_code
_entity_poly.pdbx_strand_id
1 'polypeptide(L)'
;MTSEHIKLSQPTTSETLKLYDLHLSSSKFHTIPDFTGLTEKVPANIQATWYNLTQTIEQKLIPGFMGLNLPADLAAELLERIEIAGGRGLVIPNTYRQPKVTKEMAYPIAEQEIVSKQALLFPNYNFEPTKLFREDIMWWDFRALSPELSEVSHIPGGVIARVDKLDGHIWTAAEQVYLYAEEEYYLESSTTLEPMEALKLAATQFGLEWSTDHKHNNIPCLKAAALVIGATVVKSPSQTFIQKKYGFRPTVRMWFRLNRYKKGYEAAEPLMMQVVALVLQHDPGDAVLLFDEGNLSVLLQRISGQLNIDAKLSSWIGSELS
;
A
#
# COMPACT_ATOMS: atom_id res chain seq x y z
N MET A 1 -8.17 -35.91 30.36
CA MET A 1 -8.68 -36.11 28.99
C MET A 1 -9.93 -35.26 28.83
N THR A 2 -9.75 -33.98 28.52
CA THR A 2 -10.82 -33.00 28.30
C THR A 2 -10.83 -32.69 26.80
N SER A 3 -11.86 -33.18 26.13
CA SER A 3 -12.12 -32.98 24.71
C SER A 3 -12.60 -31.55 24.49
N GLU A 4 -11.74 -30.69 23.93
CA GLU A 4 -12.14 -29.37 23.44
C GLU A 4 -12.91 -29.53 22.12
N HIS A 5 -14.20 -29.25 22.17
CA HIS A 5 -15.05 -29.14 21.00
C HIS A 5 -14.70 -27.86 20.22
N ILE A 6 -14.02 -28.04 19.09
CA ILE A 6 -13.87 -27.01 18.06
C ILE A 6 -15.27 -26.70 17.50
N LYS A 7 -15.83 -25.54 17.89
CA LYS A 7 -17.02 -24.98 17.23
C LYS A 7 -16.59 -24.44 15.88
N LEU A 8 -16.91 -25.17 14.82
CA LEU A 8 -16.94 -24.65 13.45
C LEU A 8 -17.96 -23.50 13.42
N SER A 9 -17.47 -22.28 13.31
CA SER A 9 -18.28 -21.08 13.08
C SER A 9 -19.01 -21.22 11.75
N GLN A 10 -20.34 -21.27 11.80
CA GLN A 10 -21.17 -21.20 10.60
C GLN A 10 -20.98 -19.83 9.93
N PRO A 11 -20.93 -19.76 8.59
CA PRO A 11 -20.77 -18.51 7.87
C PRO A 11 -21.96 -17.59 8.19
N THR A 12 -21.67 -16.47 8.84
CA THR A 12 -22.66 -15.45 9.15
C THR A 12 -23.24 -14.87 7.87
N THR A 13 -24.57 -14.88 7.82
CA THR A 13 -25.47 -14.31 6.83
C THR A 13 -25.06 -12.92 6.34
N SER A 14 -24.97 -12.76 5.02
CA SER A 14 -24.91 -11.50 4.27
C SER A 14 -23.79 -10.55 4.72
N GLU A 15 -22.54 -10.86 4.34
CA GLU A 15 -21.56 -9.80 4.15
C GLU A 15 -22.14 -8.80 3.14
N THR A 16 -22.62 -7.66 3.64
CA THR A 16 -22.93 -6.52 2.79
C THR A 16 -21.69 -6.23 1.96
N LEU A 17 -21.79 -6.47 0.65
CA LEU A 17 -20.73 -6.21 -0.32
C LEU A 17 -20.16 -4.82 -0.04
N LYS A 18 -18.91 -4.76 0.41
CA LYS A 18 -18.20 -3.49 0.58
C LYS A 18 -17.98 -2.91 -0.81
N LEU A 19 -18.62 -1.77 -1.07
CA LEU A 19 -18.51 -1.05 -2.33
C LEU A 19 -17.48 0.07 -2.21
N TYR A 20 -16.74 0.27 -3.29
CA TYR A 20 -15.66 1.23 -3.41
C TYR A 20 -15.98 2.25 -4.50
N ASP A 21 -15.25 3.34 -4.46
CA ASP A 21 -15.17 4.33 -5.51
C ASP A 21 -13.71 4.61 -5.84
N LEU A 22 -13.50 5.33 -6.93
CA LEU A 22 -12.22 5.94 -7.23
C LEU A 22 -12.30 7.43 -6.93
N HIS A 23 -11.30 7.94 -6.22
CA HIS A 23 -11.10 9.37 -6.08
C HIS A 23 -9.88 9.81 -6.88
N LEU A 24 -10.09 10.58 -7.94
CA LEU A 24 -9.02 11.07 -8.81
C LEU A 24 -8.38 12.32 -8.22
N SER A 25 -7.07 12.32 -8.07
CA SER A 25 -6.29 13.49 -7.65
C SER A 25 -5.80 14.31 -8.84
N SER A 26 -5.71 13.70 -10.03
CA SER A 26 -5.31 14.35 -11.27
C SER A 26 -6.05 13.73 -12.46
N SER A 27 -6.49 14.58 -13.38
CA SER A 27 -7.09 14.19 -14.66
C SER A 27 -6.18 14.44 -15.86
N LYS A 28 -4.89 14.63 -15.63
CA LYS A 28 -3.89 14.75 -16.69
C LYS A 28 -3.53 13.37 -17.20
N PHE A 29 -4.21 12.93 -18.25
CA PHE A 29 -3.87 11.71 -18.98
C PHE A 29 -2.85 11.99 -20.08
N HIS A 30 -1.93 11.06 -20.30
CA HIS A 30 -1.00 11.03 -21.44
C HIS A 30 -1.61 10.30 -22.64
N THR A 31 -2.50 9.35 -22.39
CA THR A 31 -3.22 8.56 -23.39
C THR A 31 -4.66 8.34 -22.94
N ILE A 32 -5.54 7.87 -23.83
CA ILE A 32 -6.88 7.45 -23.42
C ILE A 32 -6.74 6.12 -22.66
N PRO A 33 -7.26 6.00 -21.42
CA PRO A 33 -7.27 4.74 -20.70
C PRO A 33 -8.00 3.64 -21.47
N ASP A 34 -7.37 2.47 -21.58
CA ASP A 34 -7.98 1.30 -22.19
C ASP A 34 -8.87 0.56 -21.18
N PHE A 35 -10.18 0.58 -21.43
CA PHE A 35 -11.18 -0.12 -20.61
C PHE A 35 -11.70 -1.40 -21.25
N THR A 36 -11.04 -1.88 -22.31
CA THR A 36 -11.40 -3.15 -22.95
C THR A 36 -11.39 -4.28 -21.91
N GLY A 37 -12.46 -5.08 -21.89
CA GLY A 37 -12.65 -6.17 -20.93
C GLY A 37 -13.16 -5.77 -19.54
N LEU A 38 -13.16 -4.47 -19.18
CA LEU A 38 -13.79 -4.00 -17.94
C LEU A 38 -15.31 -3.90 -18.07
N THR A 39 -15.80 -3.45 -19.23
CA THR A 39 -17.24 -3.23 -19.48
C THR A 39 -18.09 -4.47 -19.20
N GLU A 40 -17.57 -5.66 -19.47
CA GLU A 40 -18.27 -6.94 -19.24
C GLU A 40 -18.35 -7.32 -17.75
N LYS A 41 -17.45 -6.77 -16.92
CA LYS A 41 -17.39 -6.99 -15.46
C LYS A 41 -18.23 -5.98 -14.68
N VAL A 42 -18.67 -4.89 -15.31
CA VAL A 42 -19.39 -3.79 -14.66
C VAL A 42 -20.80 -4.25 -14.27
N PRO A 43 -21.20 -4.13 -12.98
CA PRO A 43 -22.56 -4.44 -12.56
C PRO A 43 -23.62 -3.64 -13.32
N ALA A 44 -24.74 -4.30 -13.67
CA ALA A 44 -25.80 -3.70 -14.48
C ALA A 44 -26.37 -2.40 -13.90
N ASN A 45 -26.42 -2.29 -12.56
CA ASN A 45 -26.95 -1.12 -11.85
C ASN A 45 -26.07 0.15 -11.98
N ILE A 46 -24.85 0.04 -12.53
CA ILE A 46 -23.95 1.18 -12.73
C ILE A 46 -23.53 1.35 -14.21
N GLN A 47 -24.11 0.58 -15.13
CA GLN A 47 -23.73 0.59 -16.54
C GLN A 47 -23.95 1.95 -17.22
N ALA A 48 -25.01 2.68 -16.84
CA ALA A 48 -25.24 4.03 -17.33
C ALA A 48 -24.16 5.02 -16.85
N THR A 49 -23.78 4.96 -15.57
CA THR A 49 -22.70 5.77 -15.01
C THR A 49 -21.36 5.44 -15.67
N TRP A 50 -21.10 4.15 -15.90
CA TRP A 50 -19.92 3.67 -16.61
C TRP A 50 -19.85 4.19 -18.05
N TYR A 51 -20.95 4.11 -18.81
CA TYR A 51 -21.02 4.62 -20.18
C TYR A 51 -20.76 6.14 -20.23
N ASN A 52 -21.37 6.90 -19.32
CA ASN A 52 -21.12 8.34 -19.23
C ASN A 52 -19.66 8.64 -18.89
N LEU A 53 -19.05 7.83 -18.03
CA LEU A 53 -17.64 7.97 -17.67
C LEU A 53 -16.74 7.77 -18.89
N THR A 54 -16.93 6.69 -19.65
CA THR A 54 -16.08 6.39 -20.82
C THR A 54 -16.19 7.48 -21.89
N GLN A 55 -17.38 8.07 -22.07
CA GLN A 55 -17.59 9.23 -22.95
C GLN A 55 -16.91 10.51 -22.41
N THR A 56 -16.98 10.76 -21.10
CA THR A 56 -16.39 11.95 -20.46
C THR A 56 -14.87 11.90 -20.45
N ILE A 57 -14.28 10.70 -20.42
CA ILE A 57 -12.83 10.51 -20.43
C ILE A 57 -12.18 11.08 -21.68
N GLU A 58 -12.86 10.99 -22.83
CA GLU A 58 -12.43 11.64 -24.07
C GLU A 58 -12.43 13.17 -23.96
N GLN A 59 -13.20 13.73 -23.03
CA GLN A 59 -13.43 15.16 -22.86
C GLN A 59 -12.69 15.79 -21.67
N LYS A 60 -11.96 14.99 -20.87
CA LYS A 60 -11.21 15.33 -19.62
C LYS A 60 -12.02 15.10 -18.34
N LEU A 61 -11.59 14.13 -17.53
CA LEU A 61 -12.16 13.88 -16.20
C LEU A 61 -11.93 15.08 -15.26
N ILE A 62 -12.80 15.20 -14.26
CA ILE A 62 -12.67 16.18 -13.18
C ILE A 62 -12.11 15.44 -11.95
N PRO A 63 -11.08 15.96 -11.26
CA PRO A 63 -10.63 15.41 -9.99
C PRO A 63 -11.77 15.30 -8.97
N GLY A 64 -11.78 14.24 -8.17
CA GLY A 64 -12.84 13.92 -7.22
C GLY A 64 -13.35 12.49 -7.31
N PHE A 65 -14.44 12.20 -6.61
CA PHE A 65 -15.13 10.91 -6.65
C PHE A 65 -15.76 10.64 -8.01
N MET A 66 -15.57 9.43 -8.55
CA MET A 66 -16.09 9.03 -9.86
C MET A 66 -17.55 8.55 -9.81
N GLY A 67 -18.10 8.24 -8.64
CA GLY A 67 -19.53 7.87 -8.54
C GLY A 67 -19.84 6.41 -8.87
N LEU A 68 -18.84 5.52 -8.96
CA LEU A 68 -19.00 4.21 -9.61
C LEU A 68 -19.51 3.05 -8.73
N ASN A 69 -19.36 3.07 -7.40
CA ASN A 69 -19.90 2.01 -6.51
C ASN A 69 -19.49 0.59 -6.96
N LEU A 70 -18.19 0.37 -7.11
CA LEU A 70 -17.60 -0.85 -7.66
C LEU A 70 -17.22 -1.86 -6.57
N PRO A 71 -17.23 -3.16 -6.86
CA PRO A 71 -16.44 -4.14 -6.11
C PRO A 71 -14.95 -3.72 -6.04
N ALA A 72 -14.25 -4.11 -4.98
CA ALA A 72 -12.86 -3.70 -4.72
C ALA A 72 -11.91 -4.04 -5.88
N ASP A 73 -12.04 -5.24 -6.43
CA ASP A 73 -11.20 -5.76 -7.51
C ASP A 73 -11.40 -4.97 -8.80
N LEU A 74 -12.65 -4.68 -9.14
CA LEU A 74 -12.99 -3.86 -10.31
C LEU A 74 -12.53 -2.40 -10.13
N ALA A 75 -12.63 -1.85 -8.91
CA ALA A 75 -12.11 -0.51 -8.61
C ALA A 75 -10.58 -0.43 -8.78
N ALA A 76 -9.87 -1.46 -8.32
CA ALA A 76 -8.41 -1.57 -8.45
C ALA A 76 -7.98 -1.72 -9.91
N GLU A 77 -8.66 -2.59 -10.67
CA GLU A 77 -8.38 -2.78 -12.09
C GLU A 77 -8.64 -1.49 -12.89
N LEU A 78 -9.74 -0.77 -12.59
CA LEU A 78 -10.01 0.53 -13.19
C LEU A 78 -8.91 1.56 -12.85
N LEU A 79 -8.48 1.61 -11.59
CA LEU A 79 -7.42 2.53 -11.17
C LEU A 79 -6.11 2.22 -11.92
N GLU A 80 -5.73 0.95 -12.05
CA GLU A 80 -4.54 0.55 -12.82
C GLU A 80 -4.62 1.04 -14.27
N ARG A 81 -5.78 0.94 -14.94
CA ARG A 81 -5.95 1.46 -16.33
C ARG A 81 -5.79 2.98 -16.40
N ILE A 82 -6.31 3.69 -15.40
CA ILE A 82 -6.19 5.15 -15.29
C ILE A 82 -4.72 5.54 -15.03
N GLU A 83 -4.01 4.82 -14.17
CA GLU A 83 -2.60 5.06 -13.85
C GLU A 83 -1.68 4.81 -15.05
N ILE A 84 -1.91 3.72 -15.82
CA ILE A 84 -1.19 3.43 -17.07
C ILE A 84 -1.35 4.59 -18.08
N ALA A 85 -2.53 5.19 -18.12
CA ALA A 85 -2.82 6.35 -18.94
C ALA A 85 -2.27 7.68 -18.38
N GLY A 86 -1.55 7.67 -17.26
CA GLY A 86 -0.92 8.84 -16.63
C GLY A 86 -1.79 9.56 -15.58
N GLY A 87 -3.03 9.09 -15.36
CA GLY A 87 -3.89 9.62 -14.30
C GLY A 87 -3.40 9.22 -12.91
N ARG A 88 -4.02 9.80 -11.88
CA ARG A 88 -3.72 9.46 -10.48
C ARG A 88 -5.00 9.45 -9.66
N GLY A 89 -5.13 8.47 -8.78
CA GLY A 89 -6.28 8.34 -7.91
C GLY A 89 -6.07 7.30 -6.82
N LEU A 90 -7.16 7.00 -6.11
CA LEU A 90 -7.17 6.05 -5.00
C LEU A 90 -8.46 5.25 -5.04
N VAL A 91 -8.38 3.98 -4.65
CA VAL A 91 -9.56 3.16 -4.33
C VAL A 91 -9.97 3.48 -2.90
N ILE A 92 -11.22 3.92 -2.70
CA ILE A 92 -11.71 4.40 -1.40
C ILE A 92 -13.11 3.81 -1.15
N PRO A 93 -13.46 3.40 0.07
CA PRO A 93 -14.84 2.99 0.37
C PRO A 93 -15.85 4.07 -0.04
N ASN A 94 -16.93 3.68 -0.71
CA ASN A 94 -17.89 4.65 -1.25
C ASN A 94 -18.59 5.48 -0.16
N THR A 95 -18.58 5.00 1.09
CA THR A 95 -19.12 5.69 2.26
C THR A 95 -18.45 7.04 2.50
N TYR A 96 -17.19 7.24 2.08
CA TYR A 96 -16.50 8.53 2.22
C TYR A 96 -17.05 9.64 1.31
N ARG A 97 -17.91 9.33 0.34
CA ARG A 97 -18.64 10.36 -0.41
C ARG A 97 -19.56 11.20 0.48
N GLN A 98 -20.04 10.62 1.59
CA GLN A 98 -20.95 11.26 2.53
C GLN A 98 -20.34 11.17 3.94
N PRO A 99 -19.43 12.10 4.30
CA PRO A 99 -18.86 12.17 5.63
C PRO A 99 -19.96 12.19 6.70
N LYS A 100 -19.83 11.33 7.71
CA LYS A 100 -20.73 11.30 8.87
C LYS A 100 -20.26 12.23 9.97
N VAL A 101 -18.95 12.49 10.01
CA VAL A 101 -18.31 13.43 10.94
C VAL A 101 -18.02 14.72 10.18
N THR A 102 -18.67 15.81 10.58
CA THR A 102 -18.42 17.14 10.01
C THR A 102 -17.14 17.76 10.57
N LYS A 103 -16.69 18.87 9.99
CA LYS A 103 -15.53 19.63 10.47
C LYS A 103 -15.71 20.10 11.91
N GLU A 104 -16.91 20.54 12.24
CA GLU A 104 -17.30 21.04 13.56
C GLU A 104 -17.29 19.92 14.61
N MET A 105 -17.72 18.71 14.22
CA MET A 105 -17.64 17.52 15.08
C MET A 105 -16.20 17.04 15.27
N ALA A 106 -15.37 17.15 14.23
CA ALA A 106 -13.99 16.68 14.25
C ALA A 106 -13.04 17.58 15.04
N TYR A 107 -13.27 18.90 15.05
CA TYR A 107 -12.42 19.87 15.75
C TYR A 107 -12.15 19.52 17.22
N PRO A 108 -13.15 19.27 18.09
CA PRO A 108 -12.89 18.95 19.49
C PRO A 108 -12.11 17.63 19.67
N ILE A 109 -12.33 16.64 18.79
CA ILE A 109 -11.58 15.37 18.80
C ILE A 109 -10.10 15.65 18.49
N ALA A 110 -9.84 16.44 17.44
CA ALA A 110 -8.50 16.81 17.04
C ALA A 110 -7.78 17.66 18.11
N GLU A 111 -8.46 18.62 18.71
CA GLU A 111 -7.91 19.51 19.73
C GLU A 111 -7.46 18.71 20.97
N GLN A 112 -8.29 17.78 21.44
CA GLN A 112 -7.93 16.89 22.55
C GLN A 112 -6.67 16.06 22.25
N GLU A 113 -6.60 15.45 21.06
CA GLU A 113 -5.45 14.66 20.63
C GLU A 113 -4.18 15.51 20.47
N ILE A 114 -4.32 16.72 19.93
CA ILE A 114 -3.23 17.68 19.76
C ILE A 114 -2.67 18.12 21.12
N VAL A 115 -3.52 18.50 22.07
CA VAL A 115 -3.10 18.89 23.43
C VAL A 115 -2.38 17.74 24.12
N SER A 116 -2.90 16.52 23.99
CA SER A 116 -2.25 15.31 24.51
C SER A 116 -0.84 15.12 23.93
N LYS A 117 -0.70 15.22 22.60
CA LYS A 117 0.59 15.12 21.90
C LYS A 117 1.56 16.25 22.27
N GLN A 118 1.09 17.48 22.44
CA GLN A 118 1.91 18.61 22.89
C GLN A 118 2.51 18.33 24.26
N ALA A 119 1.67 17.94 25.23
CA ALA A 119 2.12 17.65 26.58
C ALA A 119 3.11 16.47 26.62
N LEU A 120 2.87 15.44 25.80
CA LEU A 120 3.72 14.24 25.78
C LEU A 120 5.06 14.47 25.07
N LEU A 121 5.06 15.11 23.90
CA LEU A 121 6.22 15.18 23.01
C LEU A 121 6.99 16.50 23.14
N PHE A 122 6.31 17.59 23.48
CA PHE A 122 6.86 18.96 23.41
C PHE A 122 6.41 19.83 24.60
N PRO A 123 6.60 19.40 25.85
CA PRO A 123 6.04 20.07 27.02
C PRO A 123 6.55 21.51 27.25
N ASN A 124 7.66 21.88 26.64
CA ASN A 124 8.32 23.19 26.83
C ASN A 124 8.16 24.14 25.63
N TYR A 125 7.37 23.77 24.63
CA TYR A 125 7.18 24.55 23.42
C TYR A 125 5.82 25.23 23.41
N ASN A 126 5.79 26.46 22.90
CA ASN A 126 4.53 27.17 22.67
C ASN A 126 3.92 26.78 21.33
N PHE A 127 2.61 26.56 21.33
CA PHE A 127 1.84 26.21 20.14
C PHE A 127 0.79 27.27 19.85
N GLU A 128 0.59 27.55 18.56
CA GLU A 128 -0.59 28.26 18.09
C GLU A 128 -1.86 27.41 18.34
N PRO A 129 -3.05 28.06 18.37
CA PRO A 129 -4.31 27.34 18.42
C PRO A 129 -4.45 26.32 17.29
N THR A 130 -5.11 25.20 17.59
CA THR A 130 -5.47 24.17 16.60
C THR A 130 -6.28 24.80 15.47
N LYS A 131 -5.88 24.51 14.23
CA LYS A 131 -6.59 24.97 13.02
C LYS A 131 -6.78 23.80 12.06
N LEU A 132 -7.87 23.82 11.30
CA LEU A 132 -8.01 22.96 10.14
C LEU A 132 -6.95 23.37 9.11
N PHE A 133 -6.03 22.46 8.78
CA PHE A 133 -4.96 22.72 7.84
C PHE A 133 -5.39 22.38 6.41
N ARG A 134 -5.98 21.19 6.23
CA ARG A 134 -6.55 20.78 4.94
C ARG A 134 -7.66 19.76 5.12
N GLU A 135 -8.46 19.65 4.07
CA GLU A 135 -9.42 18.58 3.90
C GLU A 135 -8.78 17.49 3.04
N ASP A 136 -8.63 16.28 3.59
CA ASP A 136 -8.24 15.10 2.84
C ASP A 136 -9.49 14.28 2.49
N ILE A 137 -9.35 13.22 1.70
CA ILE A 137 -10.51 12.48 1.18
C ILE A 137 -11.18 11.69 2.31
N MET A 138 -10.38 11.12 3.20
CA MET A 138 -10.85 10.24 4.29
C MET A 138 -10.82 10.89 5.68
N TRP A 139 -10.08 11.98 5.87
CA TRP A 139 -9.98 12.66 7.16
C TRP A 139 -9.95 14.18 7.06
N TRP A 140 -10.18 14.79 8.21
CA TRP A 140 -9.91 16.20 8.50
C TRP A 140 -8.50 16.32 9.09
N ASP A 141 -7.59 17.08 8.45
CA ASP A 141 -6.22 17.30 8.93
C ASP A 141 -6.16 18.60 9.73
N PHE A 142 -5.98 18.48 11.05
CA PHE A 142 -5.83 19.58 11.99
C PHE A 142 -4.41 19.67 12.50
N ARG A 143 -3.93 20.89 12.72
CA ARG A 143 -2.56 21.16 13.17
C ARG A 143 -2.52 22.27 14.21
N ALA A 144 -1.58 22.13 15.14
CA ALA A 144 -1.10 23.22 15.97
C ALA A 144 0.39 23.38 15.70
N LEU A 145 0.77 24.55 15.16
CA LEU A 145 2.15 24.85 14.77
C LEU A 145 2.89 25.51 15.93
N SER A 146 4.20 25.29 15.98
CA SER A 146 5.10 25.96 16.92
C SER A 146 6.23 26.64 16.12
N PRO A 147 6.29 27.98 16.12
CA PRO A 147 7.40 28.70 15.51
C PRO A 147 8.75 28.25 16.08
N GLU A 148 8.82 28.02 17.40
CA GLU A 148 10.01 27.54 18.11
C GLU A 148 10.50 26.17 17.60
N LEU A 149 9.59 25.22 17.33
CA LEU A 149 9.95 23.94 16.71
C LEU A 149 10.49 24.12 15.28
N SER A 150 9.96 25.09 14.55
CA SER A 150 10.40 25.38 13.18
C SER A 150 11.82 25.98 13.16
N GLU A 151 12.15 26.82 14.14
CA GLU A 151 13.49 27.42 14.29
C GLU A 151 14.58 26.38 14.54
N VAL A 152 14.26 25.29 15.26
CA VAL A 152 15.18 24.17 15.49
C VAL A 152 15.14 23.10 14.38
N SER A 153 14.58 23.45 13.21
CA SER A 153 14.49 22.56 12.03
C SER A 153 13.71 21.26 12.28
N HIS A 154 12.76 21.26 13.22
CA HIS A 154 11.85 20.12 13.39
C HIS A 154 10.82 20.12 12.24
N ILE A 155 10.63 18.97 11.59
CA ILE A 155 9.68 18.80 10.47
C ILE A 155 8.71 17.65 10.79
N PRO A 156 7.38 17.89 10.84
CA PRO A 156 6.74 19.21 10.79
C PRO A 156 7.05 20.03 12.05
N GLY A 157 7.05 21.36 11.94
CA GLY A 157 7.23 22.28 13.08
C GLY A 157 5.98 22.40 13.96
N GLY A 158 5.37 21.28 14.34
CA GLY A 158 4.10 21.25 15.05
C GLY A 158 3.55 19.84 15.23
N VAL A 159 2.37 19.74 15.85
CA VAL A 159 1.64 18.48 16.03
C VAL A 159 0.43 18.40 15.11
N ILE A 160 0.07 17.17 14.74
CA ILE A 160 -0.99 16.88 13.76
C ILE A 160 -1.98 15.85 14.35
N ALA A 161 -3.26 16.08 14.12
CA ALA A 161 -4.33 15.10 14.30
C ALA A 161 -5.12 14.97 12.99
N ARG A 162 -5.41 13.72 12.61
CA ARG A 162 -6.19 13.38 11.41
C ARG A 162 -7.43 12.63 11.86
N VAL A 163 -8.58 13.28 11.77
CA VAL A 163 -9.84 12.75 12.29
C VAL A 163 -10.64 12.13 11.15
N ASP A 164 -10.98 10.87 11.27
CA ASP A 164 -11.72 10.11 10.28
C ASP A 164 -13.10 10.72 9.99
N LYS A 165 -13.49 10.75 8.70
CA LYS A 165 -14.75 11.34 8.24
C LYS A 165 -15.98 10.46 8.48
N LEU A 166 -15.83 9.18 8.81
CA LEU A 166 -16.93 8.24 9.01
C LEU A 166 -17.26 8.00 10.48
N ASP A 167 -16.25 7.92 11.35
CA ASP A 167 -16.46 7.56 12.77
C ASP A 167 -15.71 8.46 13.76
N GLY A 168 -14.82 9.33 13.29
CA GLY A 168 -14.08 10.27 14.13
C GLY A 168 -12.85 9.68 14.82
N HIS A 169 -12.42 8.46 14.49
CA HIS A 169 -11.16 7.94 15.03
C HIS A 169 -9.94 8.77 14.57
N ILE A 170 -8.85 8.72 15.35
CA ILE A 170 -7.59 9.36 14.99
C ILE A 170 -6.77 8.42 14.11
N TRP A 171 -6.52 8.83 12.86
CA TRP A 171 -5.65 8.10 11.95
C TRP A 171 -4.20 8.07 12.44
N THR A 172 -3.67 6.87 12.58
CA THR A 172 -2.24 6.63 12.85
C THR A 172 -1.42 6.75 11.57
N ALA A 173 -0.09 6.86 11.72
CA ALA A 173 0.83 6.82 10.58
C ALA A 173 0.78 5.47 9.85
N ALA A 174 0.61 4.37 10.59
CA ALA A 174 0.54 3.03 10.02
C ALA A 174 -0.69 2.89 9.10
N GLU A 175 -1.87 3.32 9.56
CA GLU A 175 -3.10 3.24 8.75
C GLU A 175 -3.02 4.07 7.46
N GLN A 176 -2.34 5.21 7.48
CA GLN A 176 -2.15 6.00 6.26
C GLN A 176 -1.25 5.30 5.25
N VAL A 177 -0.17 4.63 5.70
CA VAL A 177 0.65 3.81 4.82
C VAL A 177 -0.22 2.71 4.19
N TYR A 178 -1.07 2.06 4.99
CA TYR A 178 -2.02 1.06 4.52
C TYR A 178 -3.01 1.59 3.46
N LEU A 179 -3.32 2.89 3.41
CA LEU A 179 -4.25 3.43 2.41
C LEU A 179 -3.64 3.71 1.05
N TYR A 180 -2.47 4.36 1.05
CA TYR A 180 -1.87 4.91 -0.17
C TYR A 180 -0.90 3.93 -0.85
N ALA A 181 -0.38 2.97 -0.09
CA ALA A 181 0.58 2.02 -0.60
C ALA A 181 -0.12 0.72 -0.99
N GLU A 182 -0.02 0.37 -2.27
CA GLU A 182 0.25 -1.03 -2.57
C GLU A 182 1.46 -1.42 -1.72
N GLU A 183 1.37 -2.53 -1.01
CA GLU A 183 2.42 -2.87 -0.06
C GLU A 183 3.65 -3.30 -0.84
N GLU A 184 4.73 -2.54 -0.66
CA GLU A 184 5.98 -2.79 -1.36
C GLU A 184 7.00 -3.42 -0.42
N TYR A 185 7.55 -4.53 -0.87
CA TYR A 185 8.57 -5.29 -0.17
C TYR A 185 9.81 -5.38 -1.05
N TYR A 186 10.97 -5.36 -0.41
CA TYR A 186 12.25 -5.31 -1.10
C TYR A 186 13.18 -6.38 -0.54
N LEU A 187 13.50 -7.39 -1.36
CA LEU A 187 14.55 -8.35 -1.07
C LEU A 187 15.85 -7.84 -1.66
N GLU A 188 16.72 -7.35 -0.79
CA GLU A 188 18.10 -6.98 -1.10
C GLU A 188 18.98 -8.21 -0.89
N SER A 189 19.62 -8.71 -1.94
CA SER A 189 20.39 -9.95 -1.90
C SER A 189 21.78 -9.79 -2.51
N SER A 190 22.80 -10.31 -1.83
CA SER A 190 24.13 -10.55 -2.39
C SER A 190 24.14 -11.91 -3.06
N THR A 191 23.72 -11.96 -4.33
CA THR A 191 23.62 -13.18 -5.13
C THR A 191 24.43 -13.09 -6.42
N THR A 192 24.83 -14.24 -6.96
CA THR A 192 25.39 -14.40 -8.31
C THR A 192 24.33 -14.38 -9.41
N LEU A 193 23.05 -14.53 -9.05
CA LEU A 193 21.95 -14.41 -10.01
C LEU A 193 21.88 -13.00 -10.57
N GLU A 194 21.71 -12.89 -11.88
CA GLU A 194 21.30 -11.63 -12.49
C GLU A 194 19.79 -11.40 -12.24
N PRO A 195 19.30 -10.14 -12.22
CA PRO A 195 17.89 -9.85 -11.94
C PRO A 195 16.90 -10.63 -12.81
N MET A 196 17.20 -10.78 -14.11
CA MET A 196 16.36 -11.52 -15.04
C MET A 196 16.35 -13.03 -14.78
N GLU A 197 17.44 -13.59 -14.26
CA GLU A 197 17.53 -15.01 -13.90
C GLU A 197 16.70 -15.31 -12.66
N ALA A 198 16.74 -14.43 -11.66
CA ALA A 198 15.88 -14.52 -10.48
C ALA A 198 14.38 -14.50 -10.86
N LEU A 199 13.98 -13.62 -11.80
CA LEU A 199 12.60 -13.62 -12.31
C LEU A 199 12.26 -14.87 -13.12
N LYS A 200 13.15 -15.36 -13.99
CA LYS A 200 12.92 -16.61 -14.73
C LYS A 200 12.74 -17.80 -13.79
N LEU A 201 13.56 -17.88 -12.74
CA LEU A 201 13.45 -18.91 -11.71
C LEU A 201 12.06 -18.90 -11.06
N ALA A 202 11.59 -17.73 -10.61
CA ALA A 202 10.26 -17.58 -10.03
C ALA A 202 9.13 -17.89 -11.03
N ALA A 203 9.24 -17.41 -12.27
CA ALA A 203 8.24 -17.64 -13.31
C ALA A 203 8.08 -19.13 -13.62
N THR A 204 9.19 -19.86 -13.77
CA THR A 204 9.18 -21.30 -14.04
C THR A 204 8.64 -22.10 -12.87
N GLN A 205 9.04 -21.77 -11.63
CA GLN A 205 8.64 -22.54 -10.45
C GLN A 205 7.16 -22.36 -10.10
N PHE A 206 6.62 -21.15 -10.23
CA PHE A 206 5.28 -20.81 -9.76
C PHE A 206 4.28 -20.51 -10.89
N GLY A 207 4.67 -20.69 -12.15
CA GLY A 207 3.79 -20.45 -13.30
C GLY A 207 3.35 -18.99 -13.42
N LEU A 208 4.23 -18.04 -13.08
CA LEU A 208 3.91 -16.61 -13.11
C LEU A 208 3.96 -16.03 -14.52
N GLU A 209 3.08 -15.09 -14.81
CA GLU A 209 2.97 -14.50 -16.14
C GLU A 209 3.91 -13.30 -16.30
N TRP A 210 4.60 -13.22 -17.43
CA TRP A 210 5.44 -12.06 -17.76
C TRP A 210 4.59 -10.84 -18.15
N SER A 211 5.01 -9.68 -17.67
CA SER A 211 4.37 -8.40 -17.96
C SER A 211 5.39 -7.25 -17.87
N THR A 212 4.90 -6.03 -17.91
CA THR A 212 5.68 -4.81 -17.62
C THR A 212 4.99 -4.01 -16.52
N ASP A 213 5.79 -3.32 -15.70
CA ASP A 213 5.26 -2.46 -14.65
C ASP A 213 5.43 -0.98 -14.99
N HIS A 214 4.32 -0.32 -15.28
CA HIS A 214 4.27 1.11 -15.61
C HIS A 214 4.78 2.00 -14.47
N LYS A 215 4.62 1.58 -13.20
CA LYS A 215 5.12 2.36 -12.05
C LYS A 215 6.64 2.35 -11.96
N HIS A 216 7.28 1.30 -12.50
CA HIS A 216 8.73 1.14 -12.57
C HIS A 216 9.25 1.33 -14.01
N ASN A 217 8.75 2.34 -14.73
CA ASN A 217 9.22 2.69 -16.08
C ASN A 217 9.11 1.54 -17.10
N ASN A 218 8.05 0.73 -17.02
CA ASN A 218 7.80 -0.43 -17.89
C ASN A 218 8.90 -1.50 -17.83
N ILE A 219 9.60 -1.62 -16.69
CA ILE A 219 10.56 -2.71 -16.47
C ILE A 219 9.82 -4.06 -16.53
N PRO A 220 10.42 -5.11 -17.14
CA PRO A 220 9.87 -6.46 -17.12
C PRO A 220 9.61 -6.95 -15.69
N CYS A 221 8.43 -7.51 -15.47
CA CYS A 221 8.01 -8.03 -14.18
C CYS A 221 7.20 -9.32 -14.37
N LEU A 222 6.89 -9.99 -13.27
CA LEU A 222 5.95 -11.08 -13.19
C LEU A 222 4.66 -10.60 -12.53
N LYS A 223 3.52 -11.11 -12.98
CA LYS A 223 2.21 -10.84 -12.37
C LYS A 223 1.56 -12.14 -11.92
N ALA A 224 0.89 -12.05 -10.77
CA ALA A 224 -0.16 -12.96 -10.30
C ALA A 224 -1.37 -12.12 -9.85
N ALA A 225 -2.43 -12.76 -9.36
CA ALA A 225 -3.75 -12.14 -9.14
C ALA A 225 -3.72 -10.79 -8.37
N ALA A 226 -2.87 -10.69 -7.34
CA ALA A 226 -2.70 -9.48 -6.53
C ALA A 226 -1.22 -9.18 -6.22
N LEU A 227 -0.29 -9.77 -6.98
CA LEU A 227 1.15 -9.67 -6.76
C LEU A 227 1.85 -9.25 -8.05
N VAL A 228 2.73 -8.25 -7.94
CA VAL A 228 3.69 -7.91 -8.99
C VAL A 228 5.10 -8.14 -8.45
N ILE A 229 5.96 -8.80 -9.22
CA ILE A 229 7.35 -9.10 -8.84
C ILE A 229 8.28 -8.53 -9.90
N GLY A 230 9.22 -7.70 -9.52
CA GLY A 230 10.30 -7.28 -10.41
C GLY A 230 11.67 -7.42 -9.77
N ALA A 231 12.70 -7.27 -10.59
CA ALA A 231 14.07 -7.37 -10.14
C ALA A 231 14.95 -6.37 -10.88
N THR A 232 15.91 -5.77 -10.17
CA THR A 232 16.86 -4.81 -10.72
C THR A 232 18.24 -4.96 -10.06
N VAL A 233 19.28 -4.43 -10.70
CA VAL A 233 20.59 -4.28 -10.07
C VAL A 233 20.53 -3.18 -9.02
N VAL A 234 21.11 -3.43 -7.84
CA VAL A 234 21.10 -2.42 -6.76
C VAL A 234 22.05 -1.27 -7.10
N LYS A 235 21.54 -0.04 -7.07
CA LYS A 235 22.34 1.17 -7.33
C LYS A 235 23.19 1.56 -6.12
N SER A 236 24.29 2.27 -6.37
CA SER A 236 25.32 2.62 -5.36
C SER A 236 24.78 3.23 -4.05
N PRO A 237 23.83 4.19 -4.04
CA PRO A 237 23.30 4.73 -2.78
C PRO A 237 22.64 3.66 -1.90
N SER A 238 21.78 2.83 -2.49
CA SER A 238 21.12 1.73 -1.79
C SER A 238 22.12 0.65 -1.36
N GLN A 239 23.09 0.30 -2.22
CA GLN A 239 24.16 -0.64 -1.86
C GLN A 239 24.93 -0.18 -0.62
N THR A 240 25.32 1.10 -0.58
CA THR A 240 26.08 1.68 0.53
C THR A 240 25.26 1.68 1.81
N PHE A 241 23.96 1.99 1.72
CA PHE A 241 23.05 1.95 2.86
C PHE A 241 22.93 0.53 3.44
N ILE A 242 22.66 -0.47 2.59
CA ILE A 242 22.53 -1.87 3.02
C ILE A 242 23.86 -2.38 3.60
N GLN A 243 24.99 -2.05 2.97
CA GLN A 243 26.32 -2.42 3.48
C GLN A 243 26.61 -1.81 4.85
N LYS A 244 26.30 -0.52 5.03
CA LYS A 244 26.50 0.16 6.32
C LYS A 244 25.58 -0.40 7.42
N LYS A 245 24.33 -0.73 7.07
CA LYS A 245 23.31 -1.15 8.06
C LYS A 245 23.39 -2.64 8.40
N TYR A 246 23.66 -3.50 7.42
CA TYR A 246 23.55 -4.96 7.54
C TYR A 246 24.87 -5.70 7.27
N GLY A 247 25.94 -5.01 6.89
CA GLY A 247 27.28 -5.59 6.76
C GLY A 247 27.58 -6.30 5.44
N PHE A 248 26.66 -6.29 4.47
CA PHE A 248 26.85 -6.94 3.17
C PHE A 248 26.48 -6.01 2.00
N ARG A 249 27.06 -6.26 0.82
CA ARG A 249 26.81 -5.44 -0.37
C ARG A 249 25.83 -6.18 -1.31
N PRO A 250 24.58 -5.72 -1.46
CA PRO A 250 23.61 -6.39 -2.31
C PRO A 250 23.93 -6.17 -3.80
N THR A 251 23.71 -7.20 -4.61
CA THR A 251 23.90 -7.18 -6.07
C THR A 251 22.56 -7.08 -6.80
N VAL A 252 21.54 -7.77 -6.28
CA VAL A 252 20.17 -7.76 -6.81
C VAL A 252 19.18 -7.24 -5.78
N ARG A 253 18.24 -6.43 -6.26
CA ARG A 253 17.02 -6.04 -5.54
C ARG A 253 15.84 -6.66 -6.26
N MET A 254 15.14 -7.55 -5.59
CA MET A 254 13.79 -7.93 -6.00
C MET A 254 12.80 -7.06 -5.24
N TRP A 255 11.79 -6.56 -5.94
CA TRP A 255 10.69 -5.82 -5.35
C TRP A 255 9.38 -6.57 -5.59
N PHE A 256 8.52 -6.52 -4.60
CA PHE A 256 7.21 -7.17 -4.60
C PHE A 256 6.18 -6.12 -4.28
N ARG A 257 5.10 -6.08 -5.04
CA ARG A 257 4.00 -5.15 -4.81
C ARG A 257 2.70 -5.90 -4.68
N LEU A 258 2.07 -5.79 -3.52
CA LEU A 258 0.81 -6.45 -3.21
C LEU A 258 -0.35 -5.45 -3.28
N ASN A 259 -1.38 -5.81 -4.03
CA ASN A 259 -2.58 -4.99 -4.20
C ASN A 259 -3.75 -5.58 -3.40
N ARG A 260 -3.99 -5.01 -2.22
CA ARG A 260 -5.06 -5.40 -1.27
C ARG A 260 -6.47 -5.38 -1.84
N TYR A 261 -6.69 -4.57 -2.87
CA TYR A 261 -8.02 -4.40 -3.46
C TYR A 261 -8.28 -5.44 -4.54
N LYS A 262 -7.26 -6.16 -5.03
CA LYS A 262 -7.41 -7.22 -6.02
C LYS A 262 -7.78 -8.55 -5.37
N LYS A 263 -8.64 -9.30 -6.05
CA LYS A 263 -8.95 -10.69 -5.70
C LYS A 263 -7.66 -11.52 -5.67
N GLY A 264 -7.50 -12.33 -4.63
CA GLY A 264 -6.31 -13.18 -4.46
C GLY A 264 -5.19 -12.54 -3.63
N TYR A 265 -5.42 -11.38 -2.99
CA TYR A 265 -4.46 -10.77 -2.06
C TYR A 265 -4.02 -11.71 -0.93
N GLU A 266 -4.95 -12.47 -0.33
CA GLU A 266 -4.62 -13.45 0.73
C GLU A 266 -3.64 -14.55 0.25
N ALA A 267 -3.64 -14.86 -1.05
CA ALA A 267 -2.70 -15.82 -1.63
C ALA A 267 -1.40 -15.15 -2.11
N ALA A 268 -1.36 -13.82 -2.23
CA ALA A 268 -0.20 -13.07 -2.69
C ALA A 268 0.93 -13.04 -1.65
N GLU A 269 0.61 -12.91 -0.36
CA GLU A 269 1.61 -12.91 0.72
C GLU A 269 2.37 -14.24 0.83
N PRO A 270 1.70 -15.43 0.92
CA PRO A 270 2.42 -16.69 0.93
C PRO A 270 3.24 -16.92 -0.34
N LEU A 271 2.69 -16.55 -1.51
CA LEU A 271 3.40 -16.67 -2.78
C LEU A 271 4.66 -15.80 -2.82
N MET A 272 4.59 -14.56 -2.32
CA MET A 272 5.75 -13.68 -2.18
C MET A 272 6.83 -14.36 -1.32
N MET A 273 6.45 -14.91 -0.16
CA MET A 273 7.38 -15.59 0.73
C MET A 273 7.99 -16.84 0.11
N GLN A 274 7.21 -17.60 -0.67
CA GLN A 274 7.71 -18.75 -1.44
C GLN A 274 8.73 -18.33 -2.50
N VAL A 275 8.52 -17.19 -3.18
CA VAL A 275 9.49 -16.64 -4.15
C VAL A 275 10.76 -16.18 -3.45
N VAL A 276 10.65 -15.50 -2.30
CA VAL A 276 11.80 -15.12 -1.47
C VAL A 276 12.59 -16.37 -1.07
N ALA A 277 11.92 -17.40 -0.54
CA ALA A 277 12.55 -18.65 -0.13
C ALA A 277 13.26 -19.35 -1.31
N LEU A 278 12.63 -19.39 -2.49
CA LEU A 278 13.23 -19.97 -3.70
C LEU A 278 14.55 -19.30 -4.07
N VAL A 279 14.59 -17.96 -4.04
CA VAL A 279 15.79 -17.18 -4.38
C VAL A 279 16.89 -17.43 -3.34
N LEU A 280 16.53 -17.46 -2.05
CA LEU A 280 17.47 -17.77 -0.98
C LEU A 280 17.98 -19.22 -1.04
N GLN A 281 17.17 -20.18 -1.51
CA GLN A 281 17.63 -21.57 -1.68
C GLN A 281 18.61 -21.72 -2.84
N HIS A 282 18.47 -20.92 -3.89
CA HIS A 282 19.33 -21.01 -5.06
C HIS A 282 20.72 -20.42 -4.83
N ASP A 283 20.84 -19.40 -3.99
CA ASP A 283 22.10 -18.73 -3.69
C ASP A 283 22.27 -18.54 -2.18
N PRO A 284 23.39 -18.96 -1.56
CA PRO A 284 23.59 -18.88 -0.11
C PRO A 284 23.96 -17.48 0.42
N GLY A 285 24.09 -16.45 -0.41
CA GLY A 285 24.58 -15.15 0.00
C GLY A 285 23.69 -14.35 0.96
N ASP A 286 24.22 -13.27 1.52
CA ASP A 286 23.49 -12.48 2.51
C ASP A 286 22.28 -11.76 1.89
N ALA A 287 21.19 -11.65 2.65
CA ALA A 287 19.96 -11.02 2.18
C ALA A 287 19.15 -10.38 3.30
N VAL A 288 18.37 -9.37 2.95
CA VAL A 288 17.35 -8.77 3.83
C VAL A 288 16.07 -8.48 3.05
N LEU A 289 14.93 -8.86 3.63
CA LEU A 289 13.59 -8.49 3.16
C LEU A 289 13.07 -7.32 3.99
N LEU A 290 12.77 -6.22 3.32
CA LEU A 290 12.35 -4.95 3.92
C LEU A 290 10.92 -4.64 3.51
N PHE A 291 10.10 -4.15 4.43
CA PHE A 291 8.80 -3.55 4.15
C PHE A 291 8.93 -2.03 4.07
N ASP A 292 8.40 -1.46 2.98
CA ASP A 292 8.28 -0.01 2.69
C ASP A 292 9.62 0.78 2.75
N GLU A 293 10.02 1.40 1.64
CA GLU A 293 11.26 2.20 1.57
C GLU A 293 11.29 3.36 2.57
N GLY A 294 10.12 3.83 3.06
CA GLY A 294 10.01 4.92 4.03
C GLY A 294 10.13 4.51 5.51
N ASN A 295 9.81 3.26 5.84
CA ASN A 295 9.80 2.76 7.22
C ASN A 295 10.32 1.32 7.26
N LEU A 296 11.61 1.19 6.93
CA LEU A 296 12.36 -0.06 6.72
C LEU A 296 12.25 -1.02 7.91
N SER A 297 11.15 -1.75 7.95
CA SER A 297 10.92 -2.83 8.88
C SER A 297 11.55 -4.07 8.28
N VAL A 298 12.49 -4.67 9.00
CA VAL A 298 13.11 -5.92 8.58
C VAL A 298 12.12 -7.04 8.84
N LEU A 299 11.72 -7.74 7.79
CA LEU A 299 10.86 -8.90 7.92
C LEU A 299 11.70 -10.17 8.04
N LEU A 300 12.68 -10.32 7.15
CA LEU A 300 13.57 -11.48 7.11
C LEU A 300 15.01 -11.00 6.91
N GLN A 301 15.96 -11.65 7.57
CA GLN A 301 17.37 -11.43 7.33
C GLN A 301 18.13 -12.75 7.30
N ARG A 302 18.99 -12.94 6.31
CA ARG A 302 19.98 -14.01 6.28
C ARG A 302 21.37 -13.39 6.24
N ILE A 303 22.14 -13.53 7.31
CA ILE A 303 23.49 -12.96 7.42
C ILE A 303 24.45 -14.05 7.86
N SER A 304 25.54 -14.25 7.12
CA SER A 304 26.54 -15.29 7.37
C SER A 304 25.92 -16.69 7.53
N GLY A 305 24.92 -16.98 6.69
CA GLY A 305 24.19 -18.25 6.68
C GLY A 305 23.13 -18.41 7.78
N GLN A 306 22.99 -17.46 8.70
CA GLN A 306 21.96 -17.49 9.74
C GLN A 306 20.70 -16.77 9.28
N LEU A 307 19.59 -17.52 9.18
CA LEU A 307 18.28 -16.98 8.86
C LEU A 307 17.53 -16.58 10.13
N ASN A 308 17.14 -15.31 10.22
CA ASN A 308 16.25 -14.80 11.25
C ASN A 308 14.99 -14.23 10.60
N ILE A 309 13.84 -14.54 11.18
CA ILE A 309 12.52 -14.14 10.69
C ILE A 309 11.85 -13.35 11.82
N ASP A 310 11.33 -12.16 11.51
CA ASP A 310 10.57 -11.35 12.47
C ASP A 310 9.31 -12.13 12.90
N ALA A 311 8.94 -12.06 14.18
CA ALA A 311 7.76 -12.73 14.71
C ALA A 311 6.46 -12.31 14.00
N LYS A 312 6.40 -11.10 13.42
CA LYS A 312 5.25 -10.66 12.62
C LYS A 312 5.07 -11.46 11.32
N LEU A 313 6.14 -12.06 10.79
CA LEU A 313 6.07 -12.91 9.61
C LEU A 313 5.57 -14.33 9.91
N SER A 314 5.54 -14.76 11.18
CA SER A 314 5.16 -16.14 11.51
C SER A 314 3.72 -16.47 11.15
N SER A 315 2.85 -15.47 11.00
CA SER A 315 1.47 -15.64 10.51
C SER A 315 1.37 -15.85 9.00
N TRP A 316 2.40 -15.51 8.22
CA TRP A 316 2.41 -15.62 6.75
C TRP A 316 3.03 -16.92 6.26
N ILE A 317 3.89 -17.48 7.11
CA ILE A 317 4.56 -18.74 6.88
C ILE A 317 3.61 -19.83 7.37
N GLY A 318 2.84 -20.41 6.44
CA GLY A 318 2.06 -21.62 6.75
C GLY A 318 2.96 -22.70 7.36
N SER A 319 2.38 -23.66 8.08
CA SER A 319 3.11 -24.71 8.84
C SER A 319 4.07 -25.60 8.03
N GLU A 320 4.20 -25.38 6.72
CA GLU A 320 5.03 -26.15 5.80
C GLU A 320 6.46 -25.62 5.65
N LEU A 321 6.76 -24.44 6.21
CA LEU A 321 8.08 -23.79 6.13
C LEU A 321 8.79 -23.67 7.49
N SER A 322 8.18 -24.16 8.58
CA SER A 322 8.75 -24.25 9.93
C SER A 322 9.55 -25.53 10.15
#